data_AF-D7DPU9-F1
#
_entry.id   AF-D7DPU9-F1
#
_cell.length_a   1.000
_cell.length_b   1.000
_cell.length_c   1.000
_cell.angle_alpha   90.00
_cell.angle_beta   90.00
_cell.angle_gamma   90.00
#
_symmetry.space_group_name_H-M   'P 1'
#
loop_
_entity.id
_entity.type
_entity.pdbx_description
1 polymer ?
#
loop_
_entity_poly.entity_id
_entity_poly.type
_entity_poly.pdbx_seq_one_letter_code
_entity_poly.pdbx_strand_id
1 'polypeptide(L)'
;MVSPVLGGDVKVQIGEIYGKQTSAKFVMYNVIKVTPSLVTLQNIDNPLSLFEITTQKLASSGYIRLSQTPFIDLEATTPKRRKATKKPTRCPLTFDFLEERADSQRPAPIHQDLFA
;
A
#
# COMPACT_ATOMS: atom_id res chain seq x y z
N MET A 1 8.21 42.04 -20.62
CA MET A 1 7.11 41.07 -20.50
C MET A 1 7.74 39.72 -20.20
N VAL A 2 7.73 39.30 -18.93
CA VAL A 2 8.31 38.02 -18.51
C VAL A 2 7.15 37.10 -18.18
N SER A 3 6.91 36.11 -19.03
CA SER A 3 5.92 35.07 -18.79
C SER A 3 6.40 34.19 -17.63
N PRO A 4 5.59 33.92 -16.59
CA PRO A 4 5.96 32.95 -15.57
C PRO A 4 5.65 31.55 -16.12
N VAL A 5 6.67 30.85 -16.58
CA VAL A 5 6.59 29.39 -16.79
C VAL A 5 7.34 28.75 -15.64
N LEU A 6 6.59 28.07 -14.78
CA LEU A 6 6.93 26.82 -14.06
C LEU A 6 5.84 26.55 -13.01
N GLY A 7 4.57 26.68 -13.40
CA GLY A 7 3.45 26.10 -12.66
C GLY A 7 3.21 24.73 -13.24
N GLY A 8 4.01 23.73 -12.85
CA GLY A 8 3.63 22.35 -13.13
C GLY A 8 2.32 22.08 -12.39
N ASP A 9 1.22 21.88 -13.13
CA ASP A 9 -0.01 21.38 -12.55
C ASP A 9 0.31 20.05 -11.86
N VAL A 10 0.47 20.10 -10.53
CA VAL A 10 0.75 18.92 -9.72
C VAL A 10 -0.51 18.09 -9.73
N LYS A 11 -0.58 17.15 -10.66
CA LYS A 11 -1.68 16.20 -10.80
C LYS A 11 -1.60 15.17 -9.68
N VAL A 12 -2.20 15.52 -8.54
CA VAL A 12 -2.32 14.64 -7.37
C VAL A 12 -3.25 13.47 -7.71
N GLN A 13 -2.82 12.26 -7.39
CA GLN A 13 -3.61 11.04 -7.60
C GLN A 13 -3.99 10.39 -6.28
N ILE A 14 -5.09 9.63 -6.28
CA ILE A 14 -5.49 8.81 -5.14
C ILE A 14 -4.45 7.71 -4.95
N GLY A 15 -4.06 7.45 -3.70
CA GLY A 15 -3.03 6.47 -3.34
C GLY A 15 -1.59 6.98 -3.38
N GLU A 16 -1.37 8.26 -3.69
CA GLU A 16 -0.06 8.90 -3.51
C GLU A 16 0.27 9.09 -2.03
N ILE A 17 1.56 8.99 -1.68
CA ILE A 17 2.04 9.25 -0.32
C ILE A 17 2.82 10.56 -0.29
N TYR A 18 2.40 11.46 0.61
CA TYR A 18 3.03 12.73 0.89
C TYR A 18 3.66 12.71 2.29
N GLY A 19 4.88 13.22 2.40
CA GLY A 19 5.57 13.41 3.68
C GLY A 19 5.65 14.86 4.07
N LYS A 20 5.56 15.14 5.37
CA LYS A 20 5.89 16.45 5.93
C LYS A 20 6.85 16.29 7.09
N GLN A 21 8.00 16.95 6.98
CA GLN A 21 8.95 17.05 8.07
C GLN A 21 8.46 18.11 9.06
N THR A 22 8.09 17.68 10.26
CA THR A 22 7.84 18.58 11.40
C THR A 22 9.09 18.64 12.26
N SER A 23 9.30 19.71 13.05
CA SER A 23 10.49 19.88 13.91
C SER A 23 10.80 18.69 14.82
N ALA A 24 9.81 17.88 15.17
CA ALA A 24 9.99 16.71 16.03
C ALA A 24 10.07 15.37 15.28
N LYS A 25 9.31 15.19 14.18
CA LYS A 25 9.13 13.90 13.49
C LYS A 25 8.74 14.08 12.03
N PHE A 26 9.08 13.08 11.22
CA PHE A 26 8.64 12.96 9.84
C PHE A 26 7.30 12.23 9.80
N VAL A 27 6.24 12.90 9.34
CA VAL A 27 4.89 12.33 9.29
C VAL A 27 4.52 12.08 7.84
N MET A 28 3.96 10.91 7.57
CA MET A 28 3.51 10.52 6.24
C MET A 28 1.99 10.48 6.16
N TYR A 29 1.48 10.83 4.98
CA TYR A 29 0.07 10.94 4.69
C TYR A 29 -0.28 10.26 3.38
N ASN A 30 -1.36 9.49 3.38
CA ASN A 30 -1.92 8.86 2.19
C ASN A 30 -3.05 9.72 1.61
N VAL A 31 -3.09 9.88 0.29
CA VAL A 31 -4.20 10.55 -0.41
C VAL A 31 -5.36 9.56 -0.60
N ILE A 32 -6.48 9.77 0.08
CA ILE A 32 -7.68 8.93 -0.10
C ILE A 32 -8.58 9.47 -1.20
N LYS A 33 -8.73 10.79 -1.26
CA LYS A 33 -9.72 11.43 -2.13
C LYS A 33 -9.15 12.71 -2.71
N VAL A 34 -9.36 12.89 -4.01
CA VAL A 34 -8.97 14.08 -4.75
C VAL A 34 -10.24 14.70 -5.34
N THR A 35 -10.44 15.98 -5.05
CA THR A 35 -11.49 16.86 -5.59
C THR A 35 -10.76 18.02 -6.29
N PRO A 36 -11.35 18.71 -7.29
CA PRO A 36 -10.61 19.73 -8.06
C PRO A 36 -9.93 20.83 -7.23
N SER A 37 -10.49 21.17 -6.07
CA SER A 37 -9.96 22.19 -5.15
C SER A 37 -9.35 21.64 -3.87
N LEU A 38 -9.66 20.38 -3.51
CA LEU A 38 -9.41 19.80 -2.18
C LEU A 38 -8.88 18.38 -2.29
N VAL A 39 -7.93 18.04 -1.43
CA VAL A 39 -7.31 16.73 -1.29
C VAL A 39 -7.50 16.28 0.15
N THR A 40 -7.97 15.05 0.35
CA THR A 40 -8.10 14.44 1.67
C THR A 40 -6.89 13.57 1.96
N LEU A 41 -6.18 13.92 3.02
CA LEU A 41 -4.99 13.21 3.50
C LEU A 41 -5.30 12.44 4.79
N GLN A 42 -4.77 11.22 4.88
CA GLN A 42 -4.85 10.36 6.06
C GLN A 42 -3.47 10.12 6.63
N ASN A 43 -3.29 10.31 7.93
CA ASN A 43 -2.04 9.93 8.58
C ASN A 43 -1.85 8.40 8.53
N ILE A 44 -0.65 7.95 8.16
CA ILE A 44 -0.32 6.51 8.12
C ILE A 44 -0.25 5.92 9.53
N ASP A 45 0.23 6.68 10.52
CA ASP A 45 0.37 6.21 11.91
C ASP A 45 -0.97 6.19 12.66
N ASN A 46 -1.91 7.06 12.26
CA ASN A 46 -3.23 7.15 12.88
C ASN A 46 -4.32 7.22 11.81
N PRO A 47 -4.99 6.09 11.51
CA PRO A 47 -5.98 6.03 10.45
C PRO A 47 -7.24 6.86 10.70
N LEU A 48 -7.48 7.30 11.94
CA LEU A 48 -8.60 8.20 12.28
C LEU A 48 -8.27 9.67 11.98
N SER A 49 -6.99 10.02 11.79
CA SER A 49 -6.55 11.38 11.52
C SER A 49 -6.67 11.70 10.03
N LEU A 50 -7.85 12.14 9.63
CA LEU A 50 -8.19 12.60 8.29
C LEU A 50 -8.28 14.13 8.27
N PHE A 51 -7.66 14.77 7.29
CA PHE A 51 -7.83 16.22 7.09
C PHE A 51 -7.85 16.60 5.62
N GLU A 52 -8.50 17.72 5.33
CA GLU A 52 -8.64 18.25 3.98
C GLU A 52 -7.64 19.41 3.77
N ILE A 53 -6.95 19.40 2.64
CA ILE A 53 -6.00 20.43 2.25
C ILE A 53 -6.23 20.83 0.79
N THR A 54 -6.10 22.12 0.48
CA THR A 54 -6.15 22.61 -0.90
C THR A 54 -4.89 22.20 -1.66
N THR A 55 -5.01 21.91 -2.95
CA THR A 55 -3.88 21.57 -3.84
C THR A 55 -2.76 22.61 -3.80
N GLN A 56 -3.11 23.90 -3.75
CA GLN A 56 -2.14 25.00 -3.63
C GLN A 56 -1.35 24.96 -2.32
N LYS A 57 -1.99 24.61 -1.20
CA LYS A 57 -1.32 24.45 0.10
C LYS A 57 -0.47 23.20 0.16
N LEU A 58 -0.87 22.12 -0.51
CA LEU A 58 -0.07 20.91 -0.59
C LEU A 58 1.30 21.23 -1.23
N ALA A 59 1.30 21.96 -2.35
CA ALA A 59 2.53 22.36 -3.03
C ALA A 59 3.36 23.41 -2.26
N SER A 60 2.71 24.36 -1.59
CA SER A 60 3.41 25.48 -0.92
C SER A 60 3.84 25.21 0.52
N SER A 61 3.19 24.31 1.25
CA SER A 61 3.41 24.13 2.70
C SER A 61 4.44 23.04 3.07
N GLY A 62 5.29 22.67 2.12
CA GLY A 62 6.42 21.76 2.33
C GLY A 62 6.05 20.28 2.39
N TYR A 63 4.91 19.88 1.80
CA TYR A 63 4.64 18.46 1.57
C TYR A 63 5.46 17.97 0.39
N ILE A 64 6.20 16.89 0.60
CA ILE A 64 7.04 16.25 -0.42
C ILE A 64 6.34 14.98 -0.86
N ARG A 65 6.17 14.80 -2.16
CA ARG A 65 5.67 13.54 -2.72
C ARG A 65 6.75 12.48 -2.59
N LEU A 66 6.50 11.47 -1.75
CA LEU A 66 7.46 10.39 -1.46
C LEU A 66 7.28 9.20 -2.39
N SER A 67 6.04 8.86 -2.71
CA SER A 67 5.73 7.80 -3.66
C SER A 67 4.56 8.20 -4.53
N GLN A 68 4.80 8.11 -5.84
CA GLN A 68 3.75 8.02 -6.83
C GLN A 68 3.53 6.54 -7.04
N THR A 69 2.60 5.91 -6.31
CA THR A 69 2.31 4.49 -6.48
C THR A 69 0.98 4.28 -7.18
N PRO A 70 0.92 4.40 -8.53
CA PRO A 70 -0.16 3.83 -9.31
C PRO A 70 0.19 2.36 -9.57
N PHE A 71 0.06 1.50 -8.55
CA PHE A 71 0.10 0.03 -8.76
C PHE A 71 -1.26 -0.62 -8.48
N ILE A 72 -2.32 0.18 -8.45
CA ILE A 72 -3.68 -0.32 -8.53
C ILE A 72 -4.12 -0.03 -9.96
N ASP A 73 -4.20 -1.07 -10.79
CA ASP A 73 -4.94 -1.03 -12.04
C ASP A 73 -6.37 -0.57 -11.72
N LEU A 74 -6.68 0.68 -12.09
CA LEU A 74 -8.03 1.25 -11.99
C LEU A 74 -8.92 0.85 -13.18
N GLU A 75 -8.38 0.11 -14.14
CA GLU A 75 -9.14 -0.60 -15.16
C GLU A 75 -9.96 -1.71 -14.48
N ALA A 76 -11.18 -1.37 -14.06
CA ALA A 76 -12.14 -2.34 -13.55
C ALA A 76 -12.66 -3.23 -14.69
N THR A 77 -11.82 -4.12 -15.23
CA THR A 77 -12.23 -5.09 -16.26
C THR A 77 -13.20 -6.15 -15.73
N THR A 78 -13.50 -6.18 -14.42
CA THR A 78 -14.48 -7.12 -13.86
C THR A 78 -15.46 -6.46 -12.89
N PRO A 79 -16.75 -6.34 -13.28
CA PRO A 79 -17.80 -5.88 -12.39
C PRO A 79 -18.30 -7.07 -11.55
N LYS A 80 -17.55 -7.51 -10.54
CA LYS A 80 -18.09 -8.42 -9.50
C LYS A 80 -17.15 -8.58 -8.33
N ARG A 81 -17.65 -8.29 -7.12
CA ARG A 81 -17.09 -8.72 -5.84
C ARG A 81 -16.86 -10.23 -5.88
N ARG A 82 -15.64 -10.68 -6.16
CA ARG A 82 -15.27 -12.09 -6.13
C ARG A 82 -15.42 -12.57 -4.67
N LYS A 83 -16.27 -13.56 -4.45
CA LYS A 83 -16.23 -14.33 -3.19
C LYS A 83 -14.82 -14.89 -3.03
N ALA A 84 -14.32 -14.94 -1.80
CA ALA A 84 -13.03 -15.56 -1.47
C ALA A 84 -12.87 -16.85 -2.27
N THR A 85 -11.90 -16.87 -3.18
CA THR A 85 -11.61 -18.01 -4.04
C THR A 85 -11.36 -19.21 -3.13
N LYS A 86 -12.23 -20.22 -3.20
CA LYS A 86 -11.99 -21.50 -2.55
C LYS A 86 -10.71 -22.09 -3.15
N LYS A 87 -9.67 -22.07 -2.30
CA LYS A 87 -8.33 -22.65 -2.47
C LYS A 87 -7.42 -21.90 -3.47
N PRO A 88 -6.20 -21.49 -3.05
CA PRO A 88 -5.19 -21.07 -4.00
C PRO A 88 -4.82 -22.25 -4.90
N THR A 89 -4.81 -22.04 -6.21
CA THR A 89 -4.28 -23.02 -7.17
C THR A 89 -2.77 -23.08 -6.97
N ARG A 90 -2.25 -24.23 -6.51
CA ARG A 90 -0.82 -24.44 -6.22
C ARG A 90 0.02 -24.27 -7.49
N CYS A 91 1.21 -23.68 -7.33
CA CYS A 91 2.17 -23.56 -8.41
C CYS A 91 2.68 -24.96 -8.82
N PRO A 92 2.69 -25.30 -10.12
CA PRO A 92 3.12 -26.60 -10.61
C PRO A 92 4.63 -26.87 -10.45
N LEU A 93 5.40 -25.87 -10.04
CA LEU A 93 6.87 -25.92 -9.87
C LEU A 93 7.32 -26.10 -8.41
N THR A 94 6.39 -26.04 -7.44
CA THR A 94 6.69 -26.43 -6.06
C THR A 94 6.39 -27.92 -5.91
N PHE A 95 7.44 -28.74 -5.94
CA PHE A 95 7.35 -30.16 -5.59
C PHE A 95 6.97 -30.26 -4.10
N ASP A 96 5.70 -30.60 -3.83
CA ASP A 96 5.14 -30.67 -2.48
C ASP A 96 5.64 -31.94 -1.77
N PHE A 97 6.74 -31.85 -1.03
CA PHE A 97 7.22 -32.93 -0.15
C PHE A 97 6.27 -33.22 1.04
N LEU A 98 5.23 -32.41 1.21
CA LEU A 98 4.35 -32.43 2.39
C LEU A 98 2.94 -32.98 2.08
N GLU A 99 2.66 -33.41 0.86
CA GLU A 99 1.30 -33.83 0.49
C GLU A 99 0.82 -35.10 1.22
N GLU A 100 1.74 -35.93 1.72
CA GLU A 100 1.42 -37.15 2.48
C GLU A 100 1.44 -36.99 4.01
N ARG A 101 1.85 -35.84 4.54
CA ARG A 101 1.90 -35.64 6.01
C ARG A 101 0.59 -35.06 6.50
N ALA A 102 -0.25 -35.92 7.08
CA ALA A 102 -1.34 -35.45 7.94
C ALA A 102 -0.75 -34.64 9.11
N ASP A 103 -1.34 -33.48 9.38
CA ASP A 103 -0.91 -32.49 10.40
C ASP A 103 -0.76 -33.08 11.82
N SER A 104 -1.30 -34.29 12.05
CA SER A 104 -1.26 -35.01 13.33
C SER A 104 -0.18 -36.11 13.44
N GLN A 105 0.64 -36.34 12.41
CA GLN A 105 1.73 -37.32 12.50
C GLN A 105 2.95 -36.71 13.21
N ARG A 106 3.33 -37.29 14.36
CA ARG A 106 4.62 -36.97 14.98
C ARG A 106 5.75 -37.31 14.01
N PRO A 107 6.78 -36.44 13.90
CA PRO A 107 7.94 -36.74 13.07
C PRO A 107 8.59 -38.05 13.56
N ALA A 108 8.96 -38.91 12.61
CA ALA A 108 9.72 -40.10 12.93
C ALA A 108 11.04 -39.68 13.59
N PRO A 109 11.44 -40.31 14.70
CA PRO A 109 12.70 -39.99 15.37
C PRO A 109 13.87 -40.18 14.39
N ILE A 110 14.69 -39.13 14.27
CA ILE A 110 15.79 -39.05 13.29
C ILE A 110 16.95 -39.99 13.67
N HIS A 111 17.02 -40.37 14.95
CA HIS A 111 18.01 -41.31 15.48
C HIS A 111 17.32 -42.54 16.08
N GLN A 112 17.74 -43.72 15.64
CA GLN A 112 17.53 -44.94 16.41
C GLN A 112 18.51 -44.88 17.59
N ASP A 113 17.92 -44.83 18.78
CA ASP A 113 18.57 -45.02 20.09
C ASP A 113 19.45 -43.87 20.59
N LEU A 114 18.91 -43.07 21.52
CA LEU A 114 19.68 -42.13 22.35
C LEU A 114 19.54 -42.42 23.85
N PHE A 115 18.87 -43.53 24.21
CA PHE A 115 18.72 -43.97 25.60
C PHE A 115 18.75 -45.50 25.68
N ALA A 116 19.92 -46.07 25.38
CA ALA A 116 20.37 -47.30 26.02
C ALA A 116 21.06 -46.97 27.34
#